data_AF-A0A1I5AXA5-F1
#
_entry.id   AF-A0A1I5AXA5-F1
#
_cell.length_a   1.000
_cell.length_b   1.000
_cell.length_c   1.000
_cell.angle_alpha   90.00
_cell.angle_beta   90.00
_cell.angle_gamma   90.00
#
_symmetry.space_group_name_H-M   'P 1'
#
loop_
_entity.id
_entity.type
_entity.pdbx_description
1 polymer ?
#
loop_
_entity_poly.entity_id
_entity_poly.type
_entity_poly.pdbx_seq_one_letter_code
_entity_poly.pdbx_strand_id
1 'polypeptide(L)'
;MLEMLFMYLQYPFVRYAIIVGVLIALCSSLLGVTLVLKRYSYIGDGLSHVAFGAMSIAAVLNFTNKMIIVLPFTVLAAILLLKNGNNTKFKGDAAIAMISVGALAFGYMLMNVFPVSSNISGDVCSTLFGSTSILTLTKEEVWISGIMSVIVVGIFILFYNRIFAVTFDENFAIAVGLM
;
A
#
# COMPACT_ATOMS: atom_id res chain seq x y z
N MET A 1 -0.47 -28.66 -21.92
CA MET A 1 -0.08 -27.71 -20.85
C MET A 1 -0.09 -26.26 -21.35
N LEU A 2 0.58 -25.94 -22.47
CA LEU A 2 0.56 -24.59 -23.07
C LEU A 2 -0.84 -24.11 -23.53
N GLU A 3 -1.68 -25.00 -24.06
CA GLU A 3 -3.06 -24.65 -24.48
C GLU A 3 -3.96 -24.24 -23.30
N MET A 4 -3.78 -24.88 -22.14
CA MET A 4 -4.52 -24.53 -20.93
C MET A 4 -4.14 -23.12 -20.46
N LEU A 5 -2.86 -22.78 -20.56
CA LEU A 5 -2.32 -21.45 -20.22
C LEU A 5 -2.90 -20.37 -21.15
N PHE A 6 -2.99 -20.65 -22.45
CA PHE A 6 -3.63 -19.77 -23.43
C PHE A 6 -5.13 -19.59 -23.15
N MET A 7 -5.83 -20.65 -22.73
CA MET A 7 -7.24 -20.58 -22.33
C MET A 7 -7.43 -19.64 -21.12
N TYR A 8 -6.61 -19.76 -20.08
CA TYR A 8 -6.66 -18.85 -18.93
C TYR A 8 -6.32 -17.40 -19.30
N LEU A 9 -5.35 -17.19 -20.21
CA LEU A 9 -4.98 -15.86 -20.70
C LEU A 9 -6.06 -15.19 -21.56
N GLN A 10 -7.09 -15.92 -22.01
CA GLN A 10 -8.20 -15.31 -22.75
C GLN A 10 -9.13 -14.51 -21.83
N TYR A 11 -9.15 -14.83 -20.54
CA TYR A 11 -10.00 -14.12 -19.59
C TYR A 11 -9.46 -12.72 -19.29
N PRO A 12 -10.30 -11.67 -19.39
CA PRO A 12 -9.87 -10.29 -19.18
C PRO A 12 -9.37 -10.04 -17.75
N PHE A 13 -9.98 -10.69 -16.74
CA PHE A 13 -9.53 -10.57 -15.34
C PHE A 13 -8.11 -11.10 -15.12
N VAL A 14 -7.73 -12.20 -15.80
CA VAL A 14 -6.37 -12.74 -15.70
C VAL A 14 -5.35 -11.77 -16.30
N ARG A 15 -5.68 -11.15 -17.44
CA ARG A 15 -4.82 -10.13 -18.06
C ARG A 15 -4.64 -8.93 -17.16
N TYR A 16 -5.72 -8.41 -16.59
CA TYR A 16 -5.67 -7.27 -15.66
C TYR A 16 -4.85 -7.59 -14.42
N ALA A 17 -5.07 -8.76 -13.82
CA ALA A 17 -4.31 -9.21 -12.66
C ALA A 17 -2.81 -9.31 -12.94
N ILE A 18 -2.42 -9.85 -14.10
CA ILE A 18 -1.00 -9.94 -14.50
C ILE A 18 -0.40 -8.54 -14.71
N ILE A 19 -1.09 -7.66 -15.44
CA ILE A 19 -0.60 -6.30 -15.70
C ILE A 19 -0.41 -5.55 -14.37
N VAL A 20 -1.47 -5.45 -13.57
CA VAL A 20 -1.42 -4.74 -12.28
C VAL A 20 -0.42 -5.38 -11.33
N GLY A 21 -0.35 -6.71 -11.27
CA GLY A 21 0.62 -7.43 -10.44
C GLY A 21 2.07 -7.10 -10.79
N VAL A 22 2.41 -7.05 -12.08
CA VAL A 22 3.75 -6.64 -12.54
C VAL A 22 4.04 -5.19 -12.17
N LEU A 23 3.09 -4.28 -12.35
CA LEU A 23 3.25 -2.86 -11.99
C LEU A 23 3.49 -2.68 -10.48
N ILE A 24 2.71 -3.37 -9.63
CA ILE A 24 2.86 -3.33 -8.18
C ILE A 24 4.20 -3.94 -7.77
N ALA A 25 4.59 -5.09 -8.33
CA ALA A 25 5.87 -5.73 -8.04
C ALA A 25 7.06 -4.82 -8.39
N LEU A 26 6.97 -4.11 -9.53
CA LEU A 26 7.99 -3.15 -9.96
C LEU A 26 8.09 -1.98 -8.97
N CYS A 27 6.97 -1.33 -8.65
CA CYS A 27 6.96 -0.23 -7.67
C CYS A 27 7.45 -0.67 -6.28
N SER A 28 7.01 -1.84 -5.81
CA SER A 28 7.41 -2.41 -4.52
C SER A 28 8.90 -2.73 -4.47
N SER A 29 9.48 -3.27 -5.54
CA SER A 29 10.91 -3.56 -5.62
C SER A 29 11.76 -2.28 -5.57
N LEU A 30 11.37 -1.23 -6.30
CA LEU A 30 12.08 0.05 -6.33
C LEU A 30 12.06 0.73 -4.95
N LEU A 31 10.88 0.89 -4.36
CA LEU A 31 10.73 1.56 -3.07
C LEU A 31 11.28 0.70 -1.91
N GLY A 32 11.04 -0.60 -1.95
CA GLY A 32 11.41 -1.55 -0.90
C GLY A 32 12.90 -1.51 -0.56
N VAL A 33 13.78 -1.50 -1.56
CA VAL A 33 15.23 -1.43 -1.33
C VAL A 33 15.60 -0.16 -0.57
N THR A 34 15.08 1.00 -0.98
CA THR A 34 15.39 2.29 -0.34
C THR A 34 14.87 2.37 1.10
N LEU A 35 13.68 1.82 1.35
CA LEU A 35 13.05 1.80 2.68
C LEU A 35 13.81 0.87 3.64
N VAL A 36 14.23 -0.31 3.16
CA VAL A 36 15.01 -1.26 3.96
C VAL A 36 16.37 -0.69 4.35
N LEU A 37 17.08 -0.04 3.41
CA LEU A 37 18.37 0.60 3.71
C LEU A 37 18.25 1.71 4.76
N LYS A 38 17.14 2.46 4.76
CA LYS A 38 16.83 3.46 5.80
C LYS A 38 16.28 2.89 7.12
N ARG A 39 16.24 1.56 7.29
CA ARG A 39 15.64 0.87 8.45
C ARG A 39 14.14 1.09 8.61
N TYR A 40 13.41 1.49 7.57
CA TYR A 40 11.93 1.55 7.55
C TYR A 40 11.31 0.28 6.97
N SER A 41 11.88 -0.89 7.28
CA SER A 41 11.43 -2.16 6.69
C SER A 41 9.97 -2.52 7.02
N TYR A 42 9.45 -2.01 8.14
CA TYR A 42 8.10 -2.32 8.63
C TYR A 42 7.01 -1.36 8.15
N ILE A 43 7.38 -0.27 7.44
CA ILE A 43 6.41 0.76 7.05
C ILE A 43 5.37 0.24 6.05
N GLY A 44 5.78 -0.63 5.12
CA GLY A 44 4.87 -1.19 4.10
C GLY A 44 3.81 -2.11 4.70
N ASP A 45 4.21 -2.96 5.65
CA ASP A 45 3.31 -3.84 6.40
C ASP A 45 2.34 -3.02 7.26
N GLY A 46 2.86 -2.04 8.02
CA GLY A 46 2.03 -1.19 8.87
C GLY A 46 1.01 -0.35 8.09
N LEU A 47 1.40 0.20 6.94
CA LEU A 47 0.48 0.95 6.08
C LEU A 47 -0.64 0.09 5.50
N SER A 48 -0.38 -1.19 5.23
CA SER A 48 -1.39 -2.12 4.72
C SER A 48 -2.51 -2.36 5.76
N HIS A 49 -2.15 -2.50 7.03
CA HIS A 49 -3.12 -2.63 8.12
C HIS A 49 -3.87 -1.33 8.44
N VAL A 50 -3.21 -0.18 8.31
CA VAL A 50 -3.89 1.13 8.43
C VAL A 50 -4.86 1.36 7.26
N ALA A 51 -4.48 0.96 6.04
CA ALA A 51 -5.35 0.98 4.88
C ALA A 51 -6.61 0.13 5.08
N PHE A 52 -6.44 -1.07 5.65
CA PHE A 52 -7.55 -1.92 6.03
C PHE A 52 -8.48 -1.23 7.04
N GLY A 53 -7.94 -0.66 8.12
CA GLY A 53 -8.75 0.08 9.11
C GLY A 53 -9.56 1.22 8.49
N ALA A 54 -8.95 1.99 7.58
CA ALA A 54 -9.63 3.05 6.82
C ALA A 54 -10.74 2.49 5.92
N MET A 55 -10.48 1.35 5.27
CA MET A 55 -11.46 0.68 4.42
C MET A 55 -12.65 0.15 5.23
N SER A 56 -12.41 -0.39 6.42
CA SER A 56 -13.48 -0.81 7.34
C SER A 56 -14.37 0.37 7.74
N ILE A 57 -13.78 1.53 8.05
CA ILE A 57 -14.55 2.76 8.35
C ILE A 57 -15.38 3.19 7.14
N ALA A 58 -14.78 3.23 5.96
CA ALA A 58 -15.47 3.58 4.71
C ALA A 58 -16.62 2.61 4.39
N ALA A 59 -16.45 1.32 4.69
CA ALA A 59 -17.47 0.30 4.51
C ALA A 59 -18.66 0.49 5.46
N VAL A 60 -18.42 0.78 6.74
CA VAL A 60 -19.48 1.04 7.73
C VAL A 60 -20.31 2.28 7.35
N LEU A 61 -19.65 3.32 6.82
CA LEU A 61 -20.30 4.54 6.36
C LEU A 61 -21.07 4.38 5.02
N ASN A 62 -21.12 3.18 4.44
CA ASN A 62 -21.81 2.87 3.18
C ASN A 62 -21.39 3.77 1.99
N PHE A 63 -20.14 4.25 1.97
CA PHE A 63 -19.66 5.00 0.82
C PHE A 63 -19.44 4.08 -0.37
N THR A 64 -20.15 4.36 -1.48
CA THR A 64 -20.07 3.62 -2.74
C THR A 64 -18.65 3.58 -3.32
N ASN A 65 -17.81 4.58 -3.01
CA ASN A 65 -16.47 4.70 -3.57
C ASN A 65 -15.38 4.58 -2.49
N LYS A 66 -15.08 3.33 -2.10
CA LYS A 66 -14.11 2.99 -1.05
C LYS A 66 -12.73 3.62 -1.28
N MET A 67 -12.31 3.73 -2.55
CA MET A 67 -10.98 4.23 -2.92
C MET A 67 -10.78 5.73 -2.59
N ILE A 68 -11.83 6.55 -2.68
CA ILE A 68 -11.77 7.99 -2.40
C ILE A 68 -11.48 8.27 -0.93
N ILE A 69 -11.82 7.35 -0.02
CA ILE A 69 -11.59 7.52 1.42
C ILE A 69 -10.29 6.83 1.84
N VAL A 70 -10.05 5.62 1.35
CA VAL A 70 -8.87 4.83 1.73
C VAL A 70 -7.58 5.49 1.28
N LEU A 71 -7.52 6.00 0.04
CA LEU A 71 -6.30 6.57 -0.52
C LEU A 71 -5.81 7.83 0.23
N PRO A 72 -6.63 8.89 0.45
CA PRO A 72 -6.16 10.06 1.20
C PRO A 72 -5.90 9.73 2.66
N PHE A 73 -6.68 8.84 3.30
CA PHE A 73 -6.46 8.48 4.69
C PHE A 73 -5.15 7.70 4.89
N THR A 74 -4.83 6.77 3.99
CA THR A 74 -3.55 6.04 4.01
C THR A 74 -2.36 6.94 3.75
N VAL A 75 -2.47 7.88 2.81
CA VAL A 75 -1.43 8.89 2.56
C VAL A 75 -1.25 9.80 3.79
N LEU A 76 -2.33 10.27 4.41
CA LEU A 76 -2.29 11.04 5.66
C LEU A 76 -1.61 10.26 6.78
N ALA A 77 -1.96 8.99 6.96
CA ALA A 77 -1.33 8.12 7.94
C ALA A 77 0.16 7.94 7.65
N ALA A 78 0.56 7.73 6.39
CA ALA A 78 1.95 7.65 5.99
C ALA A 78 2.72 8.94 6.33
N ILE A 79 2.15 10.11 6.05
CA ILE A 79 2.76 11.41 6.36
C ILE A 79 2.91 11.60 7.87
N LEU A 80 1.88 11.29 8.66
CA LEU A 80 1.93 11.38 10.12
C LEU A 80 3.00 10.46 10.71
N LEU A 81 3.10 9.23 10.21
CA LEU A 81 4.12 8.26 10.62
C LEU A 81 5.53 8.75 10.29
N LEU A 82 5.76 9.22 9.05
CA LEU A 82 7.06 9.75 8.61
C LEU A 82 7.46 11.00 9.39
N LYS A 83 6.52 11.91 9.69
CA LYS A 83 6.76 13.14 10.46
C LYS A 83 7.07 12.87 11.93
N ASN A 84 6.37 11.91 12.55
CA ASN A 84 6.61 11.54 13.95
C ASN A 84 7.89 10.71 14.11
N GLY A 85 8.30 9.93 13.10
CA GLY A 85 9.55 9.18 13.10
C GLY A 85 10.81 10.03 13.27
N ASN A 86 10.76 11.32 12.88
CA ASN A 86 11.90 12.24 13.02
C ASN A 86 12.02 12.90 14.40
N ASN A 87 10.95 12.94 15.20
CA ASN A 87 10.88 13.71 16.45
C ASN A 87 10.92 12.86 17.73
N THR A 88 10.78 11.53 17.63
CA THR A 88 10.67 10.69 18.83
C THR A 88 11.91 9.83 19.05
N LYS A 89 12.42 9.82 20.29
CA LYS A 89 13.47 8.90 20.78
C LYS A 89 13.07 7.41 20.73
N PHE A 90 11.89 7.08 20.21
CA PHE A 90 11.40 5.73 19.97
C PHE A 90 11.76 5.32 18.54
N LYS A 91 12.34 4.13 18.37
CA LYS A 91 12.58 3.52 17.05
C LYS A 91 11.28 3.59 16.25
N GLY A 92 11.26 4.31 15.13
CA GLY A 92 10.05 4.54 14.31
C GLY A 92 9.27 3.26 13.99
N ASP A 93 9.98 2.12 13.87
CA ASP A 93 9.40 0.79 13.68
C ASP A 93 8.41 0.37 14.78
N ALA A 94 8.69 0.70 16.05
CA ALA A 94 7.82 0.35 17.16
C ALA A 94 6.51 1.16 17.13
N ALA A 95 6.59 2.44 16.76
CA ALA A 95 5.41 3.29 16.60
C ALA A 95 4.51 2.82 15.44
N ILE A 96 5.14 2.44 14.32
CA ILE A 96 4.44 1.87 13.16
C ILE A 96 3.73 0.57 13.55
N ALA A 97 4.40 -0.34 14.27
CA ALA A 97 3.82 -1.59 14.73
C ALA A 97 2.61 -1.37 15.66
N MET A 98 2.69 -0.43 16.61
CA MET A 98 1.58 -0.12 17.50
C MET A 98 0.36 0.44 16.76
N ILE A 99 0.59 1.36 15.81
CA ILE A 99 -0.49 1.96 15.01
C ILE A 99 -1.11 0.92 14.08
N SER A 100 -0.29 0.06 13.47
CA SER A 100 -0.72 -1.06 12.61
C SER A 100 -1.67 -2.00 13.34
N VAL A 101 -1.27 -2.52 14.50
CA VAL A 101 -2.09 -3.44 15.31
C VAL A 101 -3.36 -2.75 15.80
N GLY A 102 -3.26 -1.48 16.21
CA GLY A 102 -4.42 -0.69 16.61
C GLY A 102 -5.43 -0.50 15.48
N ALA A 103 -4.97 -0.16 14.27
CA ALA A 103 -5.83 0.02 13.11
C ALA A 103 -6.48 -1.29 12.66
N LEU A 104 -5.74 -2.40 12.70
CA LEU A 104 -6.27 -3.73 12.40
C LEU A 104 -7.35 -4.13 13.41
N ALA A 105 -7.07 -4.01 14.72
CA ALA A 105 -8.02 -4.34 15.77
C ALA A 105 -9.29 -3.48 15.69
N PHE A 106 -9.13 -2.18 15.45
CA PHE A 106 -10.25 -1.26 15.28
C PHE A 106 -11.08 -1.55 14.03
N GLY A 107 -10.43 -1.81 12.89
CA GLY A 107 -11.10 -2.19 11.64
C GLY A 107 -11.88 -3.50 11.77
N TYR A 108 -11.27 -4.51 12.41
CA TYR A 108 -11.93 -5.78 12.68
C TYR A 108 -13.13 -5.61 13.62
N MET A 109 -12.98 -4.82 14.68
CA MET A 109 -14.09 -4.49 15.60
C MET A 109 -15.25 -3.83 14.86
N LEU A 110 -14.98 -2.85 13.99
CA LEU A 110 -16.00 -2.17 13.20
C LEU A 110 -16.76 -3.13 12.28
N MET A 111 -16.06 -4.02 11.58
CA MET A 111 -16.70 -5.01 10.70
C MET A 111 -17.50 -6.05 11.49
N ASN A 112 -17.13 -6.31 12.75
CA ASN A 112 -17.88 -7.19 13.65
C ASN A 112 -19.17 -6.54 14.18
N VAL A 113 -19.12 -5.26 14.56
CA VAL A 113 -20.26 -4.52 15.11
C VAL A 113 -21.27 -4.14 14.01
N PHE A 114 -20.80 -3.84 12.80
CA PHE A 114 -21.63 -3.52 11.64
C PHE A 114 -21.44 -4.58 10.54
N PRO A 115 -22.02 -5.77 10.69
CA PRO A 115 -21.83 -6.85 9.73
C PRO A 115 -22.51 -6.52 8.40
N VAL A 116 -21.70 -6.31 7.36
CA VAL A 116 -22.15 -6.19 5.96
C VAL A 116 -22.38 -7.56 5.29
N SER A 117 -21.89 -8.66 5.89
CA SER A 117 -22.01 -10.03 5.38
C SER A 117 -21.86 -11.07 6.51
N SER A 118 -22.34 -12.30 6.29
CA SER A 118 -22.32 -13.43 7.24
C SER A 118 -20.95 -14.07 7.44
N ASN A 119 -19.93 -13.73 6.65
CA ASN A 119 -18.57 -14.29 6.76
C ASN A 119 -17.47 -13.23 6.85
N ILE A 120 -17.46 -12.50 7.97
CA ILE A 120 -16.59 -11.34 8.23
C ILE A 120 -15.10 -11.74 8.19
N SER A 121 -14.71 -12.85 8.83
CA SER A 121 -13.30 -13.27 8.90
C SER A 121 -12.73 -13.66 7.53
N GLY A 122 -13.54 -14.25 6.65
CA GLY A 122 -13.15 -14.57 5.27
C GLY A 122 -12.94 -13.32 4.42
N ASP A 123 -13.82 -12.33 4.56
CA ASP A 123 -13.77 -11.07 3.80
C ASP A 123 -12.57 -10.21 4.23
N VAL A 124 -12.27 -10.16 5.54
CA VAL A 124 -11.09 -9.49 6.11
C VAL A 124 -9.78 -10.09 5.58
N CYS A 125 -9.61 -11.40 5.67
CA CYS A 125 -8.40 -12.06 5.13
C CYS A 125 -8.29 -11.86 3.61
N SER A 126 -9.39 -11.98 2.88
CA SER A 126 -9.36 -11.80 1.42
C SER A 126 -9.02 -10.36 1.01
N THR A 127 -9.44 -9.37 1.80
CA THR A 127 -9.15 -7.95 1.60
C THR A 127 -7.71 -7.59 2.01
N LEU A 128 -7.20 -8.12 3.13
CA LEU A 128 -5.83 -7.88 3.60
C LEU A 128 -4.78 -8.55 2.70
N PHE A 129 -5.05 -9.75 2.22
CA PHE A 129 -4.12 -10.51 1.38
C PHE A 129 -4.34 -10.31 -0.12
N GLY A 130 -5.35 -9.53 -0.52
CA GLY A 130 -5.61 -9.11 -1.91
C GLY A 130 -5.99 -10.22 -2.90
N SER A 131 -6.17 -11.46 -2.42
CA SER A 131 -6.34 -12.65 -3.27
C SER A 131 -7.63 -12.61 -4.11
N THR A 132 -8.69 -11.99 -3.61
CA THR A 132 -9.99 -11.85 -4.31
C THR A 132 -10.11 -10.53 -5.08
N SER A 133 -9.54 -9.45 -4.56
CA SER A 133 -9.59 -8.12 -5.18
C SER A 133 -8.93 -8.06 -6.56
N ILE A 134 -7.85 -8.84 -6.77
CA ILE A 134 -7.15 -8.89 -8.05
C ILE A 134 -8.01 -9.52 -9.17
N LEU A 135 -8.97 -10.38 -8.81
CA LEU A 135 -9.83 -11.08 -9.77
C LEU A 135 -11.10 -10.30 -10.09
N THR A 136 -11.48 -9.32 -9.27
CA THR A 136 -12.66 -8.45 -9.45
C THR A 136 -12.29 -7.05 -9.97
N LEU A 137 -11.05 -6.84 -10.41
CA LEU A 137 -10.58 -5.56 -10.95
C LEU A 137 -11.42 -5.09 -12.13
N THR A 138 -11.95 -3.89 -12.01
CA THR A 138 -12.63 -3.18 -13.09
C THR A 138 -11.61 -2.47 -13.99
N LYS A 139 -12.01 -2.14 -15.23
CA LYS A 139 -11.13 -1.41 -16.18
C LYS A 139 -10.64 -0.08 -15.61
N GLU A 140 -11.47 0.59 -14.82
CA GLU A 140 -11.16 1.89 -14.20
C GLU A 140 -10.06 1.74 -13.14
N GLU A 141 -10.12 0.73 -12.29
CA GLU A 141 -9.10 0.46 -11.27
C GLU A 141 -7.75 0.10 -11.88
N VAL A 142 -7.75 -0.62 -13.00
CA VAL A 142 -6.52 -0.93 -13.76
C VAL A 142 -5.87 0.34 -14.30
N TRP A 143 -6.66 1.26 -14.85
CA TRP A 143 -6.16 2.56 -15.34
C TRP A 143 -5.59 3.42 -14.21
N ILE A 144 -6.28 3.48 -13.08
CA ILE A 144 -5.85 4.25 -11.91
C ILE A 144 -4.54 3.68 -11.34
N SER A 145 -4.45 2.36 -11.21
CA SER A 145 -3.22 1.68 -10.80
C SER A 145 -2.08 1.92 -11.79
N GLY A 146 -2.36 1.87 -13.10
CA GLY A 146 -1.41 2.19 -14.16
C GLY A 146 -0.85 3.60 -14.05
N ILE A 147 -1.72 4.61 -13.93
CA ILE A 147 -1.35 6.02 -13.78
C ILE A 147 -0.51 6.21 -12.50
N MET A 148 -0.94 5.63 -11.38
CA MET A 148 -0.21 5.75 -10.11
C MET A 148 1.17 5.10 -10.18
N SER A 149 1.30 3.92 -10.79
CA SER A 149 2.59 3.28 -10.99
C SER A 149 3.53 4.13 -11.85
N VAL A 150 3.04 4.71 -12.94
CA VAL A 150 3.82 5.62 -13.79
C VAL A 150 4.26 6.86 -13.02
N ILE A 151 3.39 7.45 -12.20
CA ILE A 151 3.74 8.59 -11.34
C ILE A 151 4.84 8.20 -10.35
N VAL A 152 4.70 7.07 -9.65
CA VAL A 152 5.68 6.59 -8.66
C VAL A 152 7.04 6.33 -9.31
N VAL A 153 7.05 5.62 -10.45
CA VAL A 153 8.28 5.33 -11.20
C VAL A 153 8.89 6.62 -11.76
N GLY A 154 8.07 7.53 -12.28
CA GLY A 154 8.52 8.83 -12.79
C GLY A 154 9.18 9.69 -11.71
N ILE A 155 8.58 9.76 -10.52
CA ILE A 155 9.17 10.43 -9.35
C ILE A 155 10.47 9.75 -8.95
N PHE A 156 10.50 8.41 -8.90
CA PHE A 156 11.70 7.67 -8.53
C PHE A 156 12.87 7.93 -9.49
N ILE A 157 12.61 7.97 -10.79
CA ILE A 157 13.63 8.26 -11.81
C ILE A 157 14.10 9.72 -11.70
N LEU A 158 13.16 10.66 -11.57
CA LEU A 158 13.48 12.09 -11.51
C LEU A 158 14.28 12.46 -10.26
N PHE A 159 13.98 11.83 -9.12
CA PHE A 159 14.65 12.05 -7.85
C PHE A 159 15.70 10.97 -7.52
N TYR A 160 16.10 10.13 -8.48
CA TYR A 160 17.01 9.01 -8.26
C TYR A 160 18.29 9.42 -7.54
N ASN A 161 18.94 10.50 -8.01
CA ASN A 161 20.17 11.01 -7.40
C ASN A 161 19.98 11.48 -5.96
N ARG A 162 18.82 12.09 -5.66
CA ARG A 162 18.51 12.60 -4.32
C ARG A 162 18.16 11.47 -3.35
N ILE A 163 17.34 10.51 -3.81
CA ILE A 163 16.98 9.32 -3.03
C ILE A 163 18.24 8.49 -2.75
N PHE A 164 19.08 8.25 -3.76
CA PHE A 164 20.32 7.51 -3.61
C PHE A 164 21.30 8.18 -2.62
N ALA A 165 21.51 9.49 -2.75
CA ALA A 165 22.37 10.25 -1.83
C ALA A 165 21.86 10.16 -0.38
N VAL A 166 20.55 10.33 -0.17
CA VAL A 166 19.91 10.28 1.15
C VAL A 166 19.86 8.85 1.73
N THR A 167 19.83 7.83 0.87
CA THR A 167 19.88 6.42 1.31
C THR A 167 21.28 6.00 1.76
N PHE A 168 22.35 6.51 1.13
CA PHE A 168 23.73 6.14 1.47
C PHE A 168 24.36 7.01 2.55
N ASP A 169 24.20 8.32 2.47
CA ASP A 169 24.74 9.25 3.47
C ASP A 169 23.91 10.53 3.53
N GLU A 170 23.01 10.58 4.51
CA GLU A 170 22.14 11.72 4.77
C GLU A 170 22.93 12.99 5.12
N ASN A 171 24.08 12.86 5.80
CA ASN A 171 24.93 14.00 6.14
C ASN A 171 25.66 14.55 4.91
N PHE A 172 26.11 13.67 4.01
CA PHE A 172 26.68 14.08 2.72
C PHE A 172 25.63 14.77 1.85
N ALA A 173 24.40 14.25 1.80
CA ALA A 173 23.31 14.86 1.04
C ALA A 173 22.97 16.28 1.52
N ILE A 174 22.96 16.50 2.85
CA ILE A 174 22.76 17.84 3.44
C ILE A 174 23.94 18.76 3.11
N ALA A 175 25.18 18.26 3.19
CA ALA A 175 26.38 19.05 2.90
C ALA A 175 26.48 19.49 1.42
N VAL A 176 25.95 18.70 0.49
CA VAL A 176 25.91 19.01 -0.95
C VAL A 176 24.71 19.92 -1.33
N GLY A 177 23.86 20.29 -0.36
CA GLY A 177 22.72 21.18 -0.61
C GLY A 177 21.55 20.50 -1.34
N LEU A 178 21.49 19.16 -1.27
CA LEU A 178 20.40 18.38 -1.82
C LEU A 178 19.16 18.38 -0.89
N MET A 179 19.19 19.03 0.27
CA MET A 179 18.05 19.13 1.19
C MET A 179 17.81 20.54 1.70
#